data_AF-L8YER3-F1
#
_entry.id   AF-L8YER3-F1
#
_cell.length_a   1.000
_cell.length_b   1.000
_cell.length_c   1.000
_cell.angle_alpha   90.00
_cell.angle_beta   90.00
_cell.angle_gamma   90.00
#
_symmetry.space_group_name_H-M   'P 1'
#
loop_
_entity.id
_entity.type
_entity.pdbx_description
1 polymer ?
#
loop_
_entity_poly.entity_id
_entity_poly.type
_entity_poly.pdbx_seq_one_letter_code
_entity_poly.pdbx_strand_id
1 'polypeptide(L)'
;MAFRGWIMIPTLIILVQVKSNFLVFALTMIPVGCSASVVFLLPWSMLPDTVDDFQLKNPDCLNLEAFFYSFYIFFNKFGGGLSLGISTMSLHFAKYHPAECRPNPAVLLTLKMLLAPVPIGLILIGLTIFCFYPINEERRKEIKMSVGQRAKLIISPDYAYGATGHPGIIPPHATLIFDVELLKLE
;
A
#
# COMPACT_ATOMS: atom_id res chain seq x y z
N MET A 1 -8.12 -9.17 -5.78
CA MET A 1 -7.39 -8.70 -4.57
C MET A 1 -8.33 -8.32 -3.41
N ALA A 2 -9.43 -7.60 -3.67
CA ALA A 2 -10.43 -7.20 -2.65
C ALA A 2 -11.04 -8.37 -1.84
N PHE A 3 -11.15 -9.57 -2.41
CA PHE A 3 -11.76 -10.73 -1.76
C PHE A 3 -10.99 -11.22 -0.49
N ARG A 4 -9.68 -10.93 -0.38
CA ARG A 4 -8.86 -11.37 0.76
C ARG A 4 -8.93 -10.44 1.99
N GLY A 5 -9.40 -9.20 1.83
CA GLY A 5 -9.61 -8.28 2.95
C GLY A 5 -10.74 -8.73 3.90
N TRP A 6 -11.71 -9.48 3.38
CA TRP A 6 -12.85 -10.00 4.13
C TRP A 6 -12.48 -11.05 5.16
N ILE A 7 -11.35 -11.76 4.99
CA ILE A 7 -10.84 -12.76 5.95
C ILE A 7 -10.46 -12.11 7.28
N MET A 8 -10.16 -10.82 7.28
CA MET A 8 -9.65 -10.10 8.43
C MET A 8 -10.75 -9.84 9.49
N ILE A 9 -11.99 -9.60 9.04
CA ILE A 9 -13.15 -9.31 9.90
C ILE A 9 -13.54 -10.50 10.81
N PRO A 10 -13.81 -11.72 10.29
CA PRO A 10 -14.17 -12.85 11.14
C PRO A 10 -13.02 -13.26 12.07
N THR A 11 -11.77 -13.09 11.64
CA THR A 11 -10.60 -13.45 12.43
C THR A 11 -10.41 -12.54 13.65
N LEU A 12 -10.62 -11.22 13.50
CA LEU A 12 -10.62 -10.27 14.63
C LEU A 12 -11.77 -10.52 15.62
N ILE A 13 -12.94 -10.93 15.12
CA ILE A 13 -14.09 -11.30 15.96
C ILE A 13 -13.76 -12.55 16.79
N ILE A 14 -13.24 -13.60 16.14
CA ILE A 14 -12.85 -14.85 16.83
C ILE A 14 -11.78 -14.55 17.89
N LEU A 15 -10.79 -13.71 17.58
CA LEU A 15 -9.72 -13.34 18.51
C LEU A 15 -10.23 -12.69 19.81
N VAL A 16 -11.34 -11.93 19.76
CA VAL A 16 -11.94 -11.32 20.96
C VAL A 16 -12.84 -12.27 21.76
N GLN A 17 -13.39 -13.30 21.10
CA GLN A 17 -14.29 -14.28 21.71
C GLN A 17 -13.54 -15.47 22.34
N VAL A 18 -12.32 -15.76 21.88
CA VAL A 18 -11.52 -16.88 22.40
C VAL A 18 -11.03 -16.56 23.82
N LYS A 19 -11.63 -17.23 24.80
CA LYS A 19 -11.18 -17.21 26.19
C LYS A 19 -10.32 -18.45 26.45
N SER A 20 -9.08 -18.24 26.88
CA SER A 20 -8.20 -19.26 27.49
C SER A 20 -7.60 -20.37 26.61
N ASN A 21 -7.95 -20.47 25.31
CA ASN A 21 -7.40 -21.50 24.42
C ASN A 21 -6.20 -20.99 23.62
N PHE A 22 -4.98 -21.29 24.09
CA PHE A 22 -3.73 -20.88 23.43
C PHE A 22 -3.62 -21.37 21.98
N LEU A 23 -4.04 -22.61 21.70
CA LEU A 23 -3.97 -23.19 20.34
C LEU A 23 -4.84 -22.43 19.34
N VAL A 24 -6.05 -22.05 19.72
CA VAL A 24 -6.96 -21.27 18.87
C VAL A 24 -6.42 -19.85 18.68
N PHE A 25 -5.83 -19.26 19.71
CA PHE A 25 -5.17 -17.96 19.61
C PHE A 25 -3.96 -18.01 18.65
N ALA A 26 -3.11 -19.03 18.75
CA ALA A 26 -1.97 -19.20 17.86
C ALA A 26 -2.39 -19.41 16.40
N LEU A 27 -3.41 -20.24 16.16
CA LEU A 27 -3.92 -20.50 14.81
C LEU A 27 -4.62 -19.28 14.19
N THR A 28 -5.23 -18.40 14.99
CA THR A 28 -5.88 -17.17 14.49
C THR A 28 -4.88 -16.08 14.14
N MET A 29 -3.67 -16.08 14.70
CA MET A 29 -2.62 -15.11 14.34
C MET A 29 -2.10 -15.27 12.91
N ILE A 30 -2.08 -16.48 12.37
CA ILE A 30 -1.62 -16.76 11.00
C ILE A 30 -2.47 -16.00 9.95
N PRO A 31 -3.81 -16.17 9.90
CA PRO A 31 -4.64 -15.43 8.96
C PRO A 31 -4.61 -13.92 9.22
N VAL A 32 -4.58 -13.44 10.48
CA VAL A 32 -4.43 -12.00 10.79
C VAL A 32 -3.16 -11.44 10.18
N GLY A 33 -2.03 -12.13 10.31
CA GLY A 33 -0.75 -11.73 9.71
C GLY A 33 -0.82 -11.67 8.18
N CYS A 34 -1.37 -12.69 7.55
CA CYS A 34 -1.53 -12.72 6.09
C CYS A 34 -2.41 -11.57 5.58
N SER A 35 -3.51 -11.26 6.27
CA SER A 35 -4.39 -10.14 5.92
C SER A 35 -3.71 -8.78 6.11
N ALA A 36 -3.05 -8.58 7.26
CA ALA A 36 -2.40 -7.31 7.59
C ALA A 36 -1.34 -6.95 6.55
N SER A 37 -0.58 -7.94 6.07
CA SER A 37 0.37 -7.76 4.96
C SER A 37 -0.31 -7.28 3.68
N VAL A 38 -1.49 -7.81 3.34
CA VAL A 38 -2.24 -7.34 2.16
C VAL A 38 -2.68 -5.89 2.33
N VAL A 39 -3.24 -5.53 3.49
CA VAL A 39 -3.70 -4.15 3.75
C VAL A 39 -2.54 -3.15 3.73
N PHE A 40 -1.34 -3.57 4.16
CA PHE A 40 -0.16 -2.71 4.17
C PHE A 40 0.49 -2.57 2.78
N LEU A 41 0.68 -3.68 2.06
CA LEU A 41 1.41 -3.69 0.79
C LEU A 41 0.57 -3.18 -0.38
N LEU A 42 -0.75 -3.35 -0.32
CA LEU A 42 -1.62 -3.05 -1.45
C LEU A 42 -1.64 -1.56 -1.80
N PRO A 43 -1.85 -0.62 -0.85
CA PRO A 43 -1.75 0.82 -1.14
C PRO A 43 -0.37 1.23 -1.62
N TRP A 44 0.69 0.65 -1.06
CA TRP A 44 2.08 0.88 -1.50
C TRP A 44 2.28 0.48 -2.98
N SER A 45 1.73 -0.66 -3.39
CA SER A 45 1.83 -1.15 -4.77
C SER A 45 0.99 -0.34 -5.76
N MET A 46 -0.08 0.29 -5.29
CA MET A 46 -1.00 1.06 -6.13
C MET A 46 -0.60 2.53 -6.28
N LEU A 47 0.15 3.07 -5.32
CA LEU A 47 0.58 4.47 -5.35
C LEU A 47 1.25 4.86 -6.69
N PRO A 48 2.22 4.11 -7.25
CA PRO A 48 2.77 4.44 -8.58
C PRO A 48 1.70 4.42 -9.68
N ASP A 49 0.80 3.42 -9.71
CA ASP A 49 -0.29 3.37 -10.69
C ASP A 49 -1.17 4.64 -10.63
N THR A 50 -1.41 5.17 -9.43
CA THR A 50 -2.22 6.39 -9.24
C THR A 50 -1.48 7.65 -9.66
N VAL A 51 -0.16 7.70 -9.44
CA VAL A 51 0.69 8.80 -9.87
C VAL A 51 0.74 8.84 -11.40
N ASP A 52 0.95 7.69 -12.03
CA ASP A 52 1.00 7.55 -13.49
C ASP A 52 -0.35 7.94 -14.14
N ASP A 53 -1.49 7.47 -13.61
CA ASP A 53 -2.83 7.83 -14.11
C ASP A 53 -3.11 9.35 -13.97
N PHE A 54 -2.62 9.98 -12.89
CA PHE A 54 -2.77 11.41 -12.69
C PHE A 54 -1.92 12.24 -13.66
N GLN A 55 -0.68 11.81 -13.93
CA GLN A 55 0.22 12.47 -14.87
C GLN A 55 -0.33 12.43 -16.30
N LEU A 56 -0.91 11.30 -16.72
CA LEU A 56 -1.52 11.17 -18.05
C LEU A 56 -2.69 12.13 -18.26
N LYS A 57 -3.49 12.39 -17.22
CA LYS A 57 -4.63 13.31 -17.31
C LYS A 57 -4.22 14.79 -17.28
N ASN A 58 -3.04 15.11 -16.73
CA ASN A 58 -2.61 16.48 -16.49
C ASN A 58 -1.16 16.69 -16.98
N PRO A 59 -0.91 16.71 -18.30
CA PRO A 59 0.44 16.85 -18.86
C PRO A 59 1.12 18.19 -18.52
N ASP A 60 0.34 19.24 -18.24
CA ASP A 60 0.86 20.56 -17.85
C ASP A 60 1.45 20.60 -16.43
N CYS A 61 1.14 19.62 -15.58
CA CYS A 61 1.59 19.57 -14.19
C CYS A 61 2.77 18.58 -14.02
N LEU A 62 3.98 19.03 -14.36
CA LEU A 62 5.21 18.21 -14.27
C LEU A 62 5.66 17.98 -12.81
N ASN A 63 6.07 16.74 -12.48
CA ASN A 63 6.79 16.36 -11.25
C ASN A 63 6.03 16.42 -9.90
N LEU A 64 4.73 16.13 -9.85
CA LEU A 64 3.98 16.01 -8.58
C LEU A 64 4.17 14.69 -7.83
N GLU A 65 4.94 13.75 -8.39
CA GLU A 65 5.22 12.44 -7.82
C GLU A 65 5.72 12.53 -6.35
N ALA A 66 6.70 13.39 -6.09
CA ALA A 66 7.26 13.57 -4.75
C ALA A 66 6.23 14.03 -3.72
N PHE A 67 5.23 14.82 -4.15
CA PHE A 67 4.14 15.25 -3.28
C PHE A 67 3.24 14.09 -2.88
N PHE A 68 2.83 13.23 -3.83
CA PHE A 68 2.02 12.05 -3.55
C PHE A 68 2.73 11.06 -2.59
N TYR A 69 4.01 10.77 -2.83
CA TYR A 69 4.79 9.91 -1.93
C TYR A 69 4.97 10.51 -0.54
N SER A 70 5.27 11.81 -0.45
CA SER A 70 5.44 12.49 0.84
C SER A 70 4.14 12.50 1.64
N PHE A 71 3.01 12.80 0.99
CA PHE A 71 1.69 12.80 1.60
C PHE A 71 1.33 11.39 2.09
N TYR A 72 1.55 10.37 1.27
CA TYR A 72 1.30 8.98 1.66
C TYR A 72 2.10 8.56 2.91
N ILE A 73 3.40 8.86 2.95
CA ILE A 73 4.25 8.53 4.12
C ILE A 73 3.82 9.34 5.35
N PHE A 74 3.49 10.62 5.16
CA PHE A 74 3.00 11.49 6.23
C PHE A 74 1.75 10.91 6.88
N PHE A 75 0.72 10.53 6.11
CA PHE A 75 -0.52 9.98 6.65
C PHE A 75 -0.34 8.61 7.30
N ASN A 76 0.56 7.77 6.78
CA ASN A 76 0.89 6.50 7.45
C ASN A 76 1.51 6.72 8.83
N LYS A 77 2.49 7.63 8.93
CA LYS A 77 3.14 7.96 10.20
C LYS A 77 2.18 8.67 11.16
N PHE A 78 1.39 9.60 10.63
CA PHE A 78 0.36 10.29 11.38
C PHE A 78 -0.67 9.31 11.94
N GLY A 79 -1.18 8.39 11.13
CA GLY A 79 -2.11 7.35 11.56
C GLY A 79 -1.54 6.44 12.65
N GLY A 80 -0.27 6.02 12.51
CA GLY A 80 0.43 5.26 13.55
C GLY A 80 0.55 6.01 14.88
N GLY A 81 0.95 7.28 14.83
CA GLY A 81 1.04 8.14 16.02
C GLY A 81 -0.32 8.42 16.66
N LEU A 82 -1.33 8.73 15.84
CA LEU A 82 -2.70 8.98 16.28
C LEU A 82 -3.31 7.75 16.96
N SER A 83 -3.12 6.56 16.38
CA SER A 83 -3.60 5.29 16.95
C SER A 83 -2.99 5.03 18.33
N LEU A 84 -1.67 5.25 18.47
CA LEU A 84 -0.99 5.11 19.75
C LEU A 84 -1.53 6.10 20.79
N GLY A 85 -1.70 7.37 20.41
CA GLY A 85 -2.27 8.40 21.27
C GLY A 85 -3.69 8.09 21.74
N ILE A 86 -4.57 7.68 20.83
CA ILE A 86 -5.94 7.26 21.14
C ILE A 86 -5.94 6.07 22.09
N SER A 87 -5.06 5.09 21.86
CA SER A 87 -4.94 3.90 22.69
C SER A 87 -4.53 4.25 24.13
N THR A 88 -3.49 5.08 24.28
CA THR A 88 -3.01 5.52 25.59
C THR A 88 -4.04 6.35 26.33
N MET A 89 -4.69 7.29 25.64
CA MET A 89 -5.72 8.16 26.24
C MET A 89 -6.95 7.35 26.67
N SER A 90 -7.37 6.38 25.86
CA SER A 90 -8.48 5.48 26.20
C SER A 90 -8.19 4.63 27.44
N LEU A 91 -6.96 4.12 27.58
CA LEU A 91 -6.52 3.36 28.75
C LEU A 91 -6.40 4.24 30.01
N HIS A 92 -5.96 5.49 29.86
CA HIS A 92 -5.92 6.46 30.95
C HIS A 92 -7.32 6.71 31.53
N PHE A 93 -8.33 6.93 30.67
CA PHE A 93 -9.72 7.09 31.11
C PHE A 93 -10.32 5.80 31.70
N ALA A 94 -9.85 4.63 31.27
CA ALA A 94 -10.26 3.35 31.83
C ALA A 94 -9.65 3.03 33.21
N LYS A 95 -8.84 3.96 33.78
CA LYS A 95 -8.09 3.78 35.04
C LYS A 95 -7.18 2.56 35.03
N TYR A 96 -6.48 2.34 33.92
CA TYR A 96 -5.51 1.26 33.83
C TYR A 96 -4.33 1.48 34.80
N HIS A 97 -4.14 0.56 35.74
CA HIS A 97 -3.00 0.53 36.66
C HIS A 97 -2.19 -0.76 36.41
N PRO A 98 -0.90 -0.67 36.04
CA PRO A 98 -0.09 -1.84 35.66
C PRO A 98 0.30 -2.76 36.84
N ALA A 99 -0.08 -2.43 38.08
CA ALA A 99 0.32 -3.13 39.30
C ALA A 99 -0.83 -3.87 40.01
N GLU A 100 -2.07 -3.81 39.51
CA GLU A 100 -3.21 -4.48 40.14
C GLU A 100 -3.42 -5.89 39.57
N CYS A 101 -3.49 -6.90 40.44
CA CYS A 101 -3.69 -8.30 40.04
C CYS A 101 -5.14 -8.64 39.65
N ARG A 102 -6.09 -7.69 39.75
CA ARG A 102 -7.50 -7.89 39.39
C ARG A 102 -7.84 -7.10 38.13
N PRO A 103 -8.22 -7.76 37.03
CA PRO A 103 -8.62 -7.06 35.82
C PRO A 103 -9.89 -6.23 36.08
N ASN A 104 -9.79 -4.91 35.95
CA ASN A 104 -10.96 -4.04 35.94
C ASN A 104 -11.79 -4.34 34.68
N PRO A 105 -13.11 -4.64 34.80
CA PRO A 105 -13.95 -4.91 33.64
C PRO A 105 -13.99 -3.75 32.63
N ALA A 106 -13.83 -2.50 33.08
CA ALA A 106 -13.77 -1.33 32.19
C ALA A 106 -12.54 -1.36 31.28
N VAL A 107 -11.36 -1.71 31.82
CA VAL A 107 -10.11 -1.85 31.05
C VAL A 107 -10.23 -2.96 30.01
N LEU A 108 -10.81 -4.10 30.41
CA LEU A 108 -11.02 -5.23 29.50
C LEU A 108 -11.95 -4.86 28.35
N LEU A 109 -13.01 -4.10 28.62
CA LEU A 109 -13.92 -3.59 27.59
C LEU A 109 -13.18 -2.63 26.65
N THR A 110 -12.43 -1.66 27.18
CA THR A 110 -11.66 -0.71 26.38
C THR A 110 -10.66 -1.42 25.46
N LEU A 111 -9.92 -2.41 25.99
CA LEU A 111 -8.98 -3.19 25.19
C LEU A 111 -9.69 -3.97 24.08
N LYS A 112 -10.82 -4.61 24.37
CA LYS A 112 -11.61 -5.34 23.36
C LYS A 112 -12.17 -4.41 22.29
N MET A 113 -12.63 -3.21 22.66
CA MET A 113 -13.13 -2.21 21.72
C MET A 113 -12.05 -1.69 20.78
N LEU A 114 -10.84 -1.48 21.32
CA LEU A 114 -9.69 -1.01 20.56
C LEU A 114 -9.12 -2.09 19.62
N LEU A 115 -9.24 -3.37 19.98
CA LEU A 115 -8.64 -4.48 19.23
C LEU A 115 -9.50 -4.99 18.06
N ALA A 116 -10.83 -4.90 18.14
CA ALA A 116 -11.72 -5.45 17.11
C ALA A 116 -12.72 -4.45 16.49
N PRO A 117 -13.74 -3.92 17.20
CA PRO A 117 -14.79 -3.15 16.55
C PRO A 117 -14.28 -1.84 15.93
N VAL A 118 -13.32 -1.17 16.56
CA VAL A 118 -12.70 0.06 15.99
C VAL A 118 -11.91 -0.26 14.70
N PRO A 119 -10.96 -1.22 14.67
CA PRO A 119 -10.29 -1.64 13.44
C PRO A 119 -11.25 -2.17 12.37
N ILE A 120 -12.27 -2.95 12.75
CA ILE A 120 -13.25 -3.50 11.80
C ILE A 120 -14.02 -2.36 11.11
N GLY A 121 -14.46 -1.34 11.87
CA GLY A 121 -15.13 -0.17 11.30
C GLY A 121 -14.24 0.58 10.30
N LEU A 122 -12.98 0.82 10.67
CA LEU A 122 -12.01 1.48 9.78
C LEU A 122 -11.71 0.65 8.52
N ILE A 123 -11.58 -0.67 8.65
CA ILE A 123 -11.38 -1.58 7.53
C ILE A 123 -12.60 -1.58 6.59
N LEU A 124 -13.82 -1.58 7.12
CA LEU A 124 -15.04 -1.51 6.32
C LEU A 124 -15.11 -0.21 5.52
N ILE A 125 -14.84 0.93 6.16
CA ILE A 125 -14.77 2.23 5.49
C ILE A 125 -13.71 2.20 4.37
N GLY A 126 -12.51 1.69 4.67
CA GLY A 126 -11.43 1.54 3.69
C GLY A 126 -11.81 0.64 2.51
N LEU A 127 -12.42 -0.51 2.77
CA LEU A 127 -12.91 -1.42 1.73
C LEU A 127 -14.03 -0.80 0.89
N THR A 128 -14.93 -0.02 1.48
CA THR A 128 -15.96 0.71 0.73
C THR A 128 -15.31 1.68 -0.24
N ILE A 129 -14.39 2.54 0.22
CA ILE A 129 -13.66 3.49 -0.64
C ILE A 129 -12.93 2.72 -1.75
N PHE A 130 -12.32 1.59 -1.42
CA PHE A 130 -11.58 0.77 -2.37
C PHE A 130 -12.48 0.12 -3.43
N CYS A 131 -13.68 -0.33 -3.06
CA CYS A 131 -14.67 -0.84 -4.01
C CYS A 131 -15.19 0.25 -4.95
N PHE A 132 -15.28 1.49 -4.48
CA PHE A 132 -15.62 2.64 -5.32
C PHE A 132 -14.42 3.15 -6.15
N TYR A 133 -13.22 2.61 -5.94
CA TYR A 133 -12.01 3.07 -6.62
C TYR A 133 -11.88 2.44 -8.02
N PRO A 134 -11.95 3.22 -9.12
CA PRO A 134 -12.10 2.70 -10.47
C PRO A 134 -10.74 2.51 -11.17
N ILE A 135 -9.89 1.61 -10.67
CA ILE A 135 -8.74 1.10 -11.46
C ILE A 135 -9.01 -0.36 -11.83
N ASN A 136 -9.75 -0.53 -12.93
CA ASN A 136 -10.01 -1.83 -13.55
C ASN A 136 -8.81 -2.25 -14.42
N GLU A 137 -8.63 -3.57 -14.64
CA GLU A 137 -7.56 -4.09 -15.50
C GLU A 137 -7.59 -3.53 -16.93
N GLU A 138 -8.78 -3.14 -17.41
CA GLU A 138 -9.00 -2.46 -18.70
C GLU A 138 -8.20 -1.14 -18.78
N ARG A 139 -8.32 -0.26 -17.79
CA ARG A 139 -7.54 0.99 -17.67
C ARG A 139 -6.05 0.71 -17.50
N ARG A 140 -5.70 -0.37 -16.78
CA ARG A 140 -4.30 -0.77 -16.56
C ARG A 140 -3.62 -1.26 -17.85
N LYS A 141 -4.37 -1.82 -18.79
CA LYS A 141 -3.86 -2.19 -20.13
C LYS A 141 -3.63 -0.95 -21.02
N GLU A 142 -4.50 0.05 -20.92
CA GLU A 142 -4.33 1.34 -21.61
C GLU A 142 -3.13 2.14 -21.09
N ILE A 143 -2.87 2.11 -19.77
CA ILE A 143 -1.75 2.84 -19.14
C ILE A 143 -0.41 2.11 -19.36
N LYS A 144 -0.41 0.77 -19.46
CA LYS A 144 0.82 -0.02 -19.47
C LYS A 144 1.78 0.29 -20.59
N MET A 145 1.29 0.85 -21.70
CA MET A 145 1.98 1.83 -22.54
C MET A 145 0.88 2.57 -23.30
N SER A 146 0.51 3.75 -22.83
CA SER A 146 -0.45 4.58 -23.56
C SER A 146 0.23 5.05 -24.85
N VAL A 147 -0.46 4.93 -25.98
CA VAL A 147 0.03 5.42 -27.28
C VAL A 147 0.45 6.90 -27.11
N GLY A 148 1.73 7.20 -27.38
CA GLY A 148 2.34 8.52 -27.20
C GLY A 148 3.29 8.65 -25.99
N GLN A 149 3.44 7.64 -25.13
CA GLN A 149 4.38 7.69 -24.02
C GLN A 149 5.84 7.62 -24.54
N ARG A 150 6.69 8.56 -24.10
CA ARG A 150 8.13 8.60 -24.43
C ARG A 150 8.98 8.03 -23.32
N ALA A 151 9.90 7.13 -23.65
CA ALA A 151 10.88 6.60 -22.71
C ALA A 151 12.30 6.78 -23.26
N LYS A 152 13.24 7.17 -22.39
CA LYS A 152 14.65 7.35 -22.75
C LYS A 152 15.44 6.12 -22.32
N LEU A 153 15.77 5.25 -23.28
CA LEU A 153 16.60 4.07 -23.07
C LEU A 153 18.07 4.44 -23.20
N ILE A 154 18.79 4.37 -22.07
CA ILE A 154 20.24 4.59 -22.03
C ILE A 154 20.91 3.22 -22.02
N ILE A 155 21.62 2.89 -23.10
CA ILE A 155 22.28 1.59 -23.28
C ILE A 155 23.79 1.80 -23.18
N SER A 156 24.40 1.21 -22.15
CA SER A 156 25.84 1.19 -21.98
C SER A 156 26.54 0.46 -23.13
N PRO A 157 27.81 0.77 -23.44
CA PRO A 157 28.49 0.24 -24.61
C PRO A 157 28.55 -1.29 -24.66
N ASP A 158 28.63 -1.93 -23.50
CA ASP A 158 28.67 -3.39 -23.33
C ASP A 158 27.41 -4.10 -23.87
N TYR A 159 26.27 -3.38 -23.90
CA TYR A 159 24.98 -3.86 -24.40
C TYR A 159 24.61 -3.27 -25.77
N ALA A 160 25.45 -2.37 -26.32
CA ALA A 160 25.24 -1.72 -27.61
C ALA A 160 26.23 -2.25 -28.67
N TYR A 161 27.06 -1.38 -29.25
CA TYR A 161 28.03 -1.76 -30.30
C TYR A 161 29.44 -2.09 -29.76
N GLY A 162 29.64 -2.01 -28.44
CA GLY A 162 30.90 -2.34 -27.77
C GLY A 162 32.12 -1.60 -28.32
N ALA A 163 33.27 -2.27 -28.31
CA ALA A 163 34.52 -1.76 -28.88
C ALA A 163 34.53 -1.72 -30.42
N THR A 164 33.63 -2.47 -31.06
CA THR A 164 33.53 -2.57 -32.53
C THR A 164 32.89 -1.32 -33.15
N GLY A 165 31.94 -0.69 -32.46
CA GLY A 165 31.21 0.46 -33.00
C GLY A 165 30.43 0.14 -34.29
N HIS A 166 30.01 1.19 -35.01
CA HIS A 166 29.50 1.07 -36.38
C HIS A 166 30.23 2.09 -37.28
N PRO A 167 30.95 1.64 -38.31
CA PRO A 167 31.83 2.49 -39.10
C PRO A 167 31.07 3.68 -39.71
N GLY A 168 31.57 4.89 -39.45
CA GLY A 168 31.04 6.14 -40.00
C GLY A 168 29.84 6.75 -39.26
N ILE A 169 29.26 6.08 -38.25
CA ILE A 169 28.04 6.57 -37.56
C ILE A 169 28.17 6.49 -36.03
N ILE A 170 28.70 5.39 -35.48
CA ILE A 170 28.71 5.15 -34.03
C ILE A 170 30.15 4.83 -33.58
N PRO A 171 30.78 5.70 -32.77
CA PRO A 171 32.15 5.47 -32.30
C PRO A 171 32.24 4.27 -31.34
N PRO A 172 33.43 3.62 -31.25
CA PRO A 172 33.71 2.62 -30.23
C PRO A 172 33.42 3.13 -28.81
N HIS A 173 32.88 2.27 -27.95
CA HIS A 173 32.54 2.59 -26.56
C HIS A 173 31.51 3.71 -26.36
N ALA A 174 30.72 4.04 -27.39
CA ALA A 174 29.67 5.04 -27.26
C ALA A 174 28.47 4.53 -26.46
N THR A 175 27.97 5.35 -25.53
CA THR A 175 26.66 5.14 -24.87
C THR A 175 25.54 5.56 -25.81
N LEU A 176 24.58 4.68 -26.06
CA LEU A 176 23.43 5.01 -26.89
C LEU A 176 22.27 5.51 -26.05
N ILE A 177 21.61 6.53 -26.55
CA ILE A 177 20.43 7.13 -25.93
C ILE A 177 19.32 7.07 -26.96
N PHE A 178 18.33 6.19 -26.75
CA PHE A 178 17.15 6.07 -27.59
C PHE A 178 15.98 6.78 -26.93
N ASP A 179 15.40 7.76 -27.62
CA ASP A 179 14.09 8.33 -27.27
C ASP A 179 13.04 7.52 -28.03
N VAL A 180 12.35 6.62 -27.32
CA VAL A 180 11.34 5.74 -27.93
C VAL A 180 9.95 6.28 -27.60
N GLU A 181 9.12 6.42 -28.63
CA GLU A 181 7.72 6.81 -28.52
C GLU A 181 6.84 5.64 -28.91
N LEU A 182 5.85 5.30 -28.08
CA LEU A 182 4.95 4.20 -28.38
C LEU A 182 3.89 4.61 -29.40
N LEU A 183 3.94 4.04 -30.60
CA LEU A 183 2.93 4.27 -31.64
C LEU A 183 1.86 3.17 -31.62
N LYS A 184 0.63 3.54 -31.97
CA LYS A 184 -0.47 2.59 -32.17
C LYS A 184 -0.22 1.81 -33.46
N LEU A 185 -0.36 0.49 -33.43
CA LEU A 185 -0.40 -0.33 -34.63
C LEU A 185 -1.82 -0.22 -35.24
N GLU A 186 -1.90 0.05 -36.55
CA GLU A 186 -3.15 0.04 -37.35
C GLU A 186 -3.60 -1.38 -37.70
#